data_AF-A9C0D1-F1
#
_entry.id   AF-A9C0D1-F1
#
_cell.length_a   1.000
_cell.length_b   1.000
_cell.length_c   1.000
_cell.angle_alpha   90.00
_cell.angle_beta   90.00
_cell.angle_gamma   90.00
#
_symmetry.space_group_name_H-M   'P 1'
#
loop_
_entity.id
_entity.type
_entity.pdbx_description
1 polymer ?
#
loop_
_entity_poly.entity_id
_entity_poly.type
_entity_poly.pdbx_seq_one_letter_code
_entity_poly.pdbx_strand_id
1 'polypeptide(L)'
;MRELSNNDFNDFWEGIAQDKPLRTPDKGRTASFTVTRRNATGLEVRTNKGNTVRIRREAFCAVLRHLAQEHHGLERPCVVASSYDVPGFLGFAAKQANDNAAVVITYILPILQDAGIVGIDGNRPNRTWLL
;
A
#
# COMPACT_ATOMS: atom_id res chain seq x y z
N MET A 1 3.19 -20.17 3.17
CA MET A 1 2.80 -18.75 2.98
C MET A 1 1.64 -18.75 2.00
N ARG A 2 0.46 -18.27 2.42
CA ARG A 2 -0.77 -18.38 1.61
C ARG A 2 -0.72 -17.29 0.53
N GLU A 3 -0.69 -17.67 -0.74
CA GLU A 3 -0.96 -16.72 -1.82
C GLU A 3 -2.40 -16.22 -1.66
N LEU A 4 -2.61 -14.90 -1.69
CA LEU A 4 -3.95 -14.33 -1.74
C LEU A 4 -4.61 -14.85 -3.02
N SER A 5 -5.69 -15.62 -2.88
CA SER A 5 -6.44 -16.07 -4.05
C SER A 5 -7.07 -14.86 -4.73
N ASN A 6 -7.42 -14.99 -6.02
CA ASN A 6 -8.12 -13.92 -6.73
C ASN A 6 -9.43 -13.53 -6.04
N ASN A 7 -10.10 -14.48 -5.38
CA ASN A 7 -11.32 -14.22 -4.61
C ASN A 7 -11.02 -13.42 -3.35
N ASP A 8 -9.99 -13.80 -2.58
CA ASP A 8 -9.58 -13.06 -1.39
C ASP A 8 -9.20 -11.61 -1.74
N PHE A 9 -8.53 -11.40 -2.88
CA PHE A 9 -8.20 -10.07 -3.35
C PHE A 9 -9.44 -9.27 -3.80
N ASN A 10 -10.41 -9.91 -4.48
CA ASN A 10 -11.67 -9.26 -4.87
C ASN A 10 -12.47 -8.82 -3.65
N ASP A 11 -12.58 -9.69 -2.64
CA ASP A 11 -13.32 -9.41 -1.40
C ASP A 11 -12.65 -8.27 -0.63
N PHE A 12 -11.31 -8.27 -0.52
CA PHE A 12 -10.54 -7.13 -0.02
C PHE A 12 -10.89 -5.85 -0.79
N TRP A 13 -10.80 -5.90 -2.12
CA TRP A 13 -10.98 -4.73 -2.98
C TRP A 13 -12.37 -4.13 -2.76
N GLU A 14 -13.41 -4.94 -2.79
CA GLU A 14 -14.78 -4.49 -2.54
C GLU A 14 -15.04 -4.08 -1.08
N GLY A 15 -14.21 -4.54 -0.14
CA GLY A 15 -14.23 -4.17 1.27
C GLY A 15 -13.51 -2.85 1.62
N ILE A 16 -12.73 -2.24 0.72
CA ILE A 16 -12.00 -0.99 1.02
C ILE A 16 -13.00 0.13 1.37
N ALA A 17 -12.99 0.57 2.64
CA ALA A 17 -13.86 1.65 3.10
C ALA A 17 -13.56 2.98 2.40
N GLN A 18 -14.60 3.64 1.91
CA GLN A 18 -14.53 5.02 1.41
C GLN A 18 -14.83 5.99 2.56
N ASP A 19 -14.31 7.21 2.46
CA ASP A 19 -14.48 8.31 3.43
C ASP A 19 -13.94 8.06 4.85
N LYS A 20 -13.28 6.91 5.08
CA LYS A 20 -12.54 6.63 6.31
C LYS A 20 -11.15 7.29 6.28
N PRO A 21 -10.78 8.09 7.30
CA PRO A 21 -9.44 8.66 7.39
C PRO A 21 -8.40 7.60 7.76
N LEU A 22 -7.34 7.52 6.97
CA LEU A 22 -6.15 6.68 7.18
C LEU A 22 -4.91 7.56 7.37
N ARG A 23 -3.80 6.97 7.81
CA ARG A 23 -2.53 7.69 8.05
C ARG A 23 -1.37 7.01 7.33
N THR A 24 -0.47 7.82 6.78
CA THR A 24 0.79 7.30 6.22
C THR A 24 1.66 6.67 7.33
N PRO A 25 2.48 5.66 7.01
CA PRO A 25 3.07 4.78 8.01
C PRO A 25 4.29 5.34 8.76
N ASP A 26 4.82 6.51 8.41
CA ASP A 26 6.04 7.08 9.03
C ASP A 26 5.72 7.72 10.39
N LYS A 27 6.08 7.05 11.50
CA LYS A 27 5.73 7.48 12.88
C LYS A 27 6.16 8.93 13.22
N GLY A 28 7.17 9.47 12.55
CA GLY A 28 7.63 10.86 12.76
C GLY A 28 7.07 11.89 11.77
N ARG A 29 6.39 11.45 10.70
CA ARG A 29 5.87 12.31 9.61
C ARG A 29 4.51 11.82 9.08
N THR A 30 3.66 11.27 9.95
CA THR A 30 2.35 10.76 9.55
C THR A 30 1.49 11.89 8.96
N ALA A 31 0.91 11.66 7.80
CA ALA A 31 -0.07 12.54 7.17
C ALA A 31 -1.39 11.78 7.02
N SER A 32 -2.51 12.46 7.24
CA SER A 32 -3.83 11.88 6.99
C SER A 32 -4.16 11.88 5.50
N PHE A 33 -4.94 10.89 5.10
CA PHE A 33 -5.53 10.80 3.78
C PHE A 33 -6.85 10.02 3.85
N THR A 34 -7.65 10.12 2.81
CA THR A 34 -8.96 9.44 2.74
C THR A 34 -9.14 8.83 1.36
N VAL A 35 -9.65 7.60 1.28
CA VAL A 35 -10.09 7.01 0.01
C VAL A 35 -11.43 7.64 -0.35
N THR A 36 -11.50 8.37 -1.46
CA THR A 36 -12.71 9.14 -1.83
C THR A 36 -13.50 8.49 -2.94
N ARG A 37 -12.87 7.59 -3.71
CA ARG A 37 -13.51 6.86 -4.76
C ARG A 37 -12.81 5.53 -4.94
N ARG A 38 -13.58 4.46 -5.06
CA ARG A 38 -13.11 3.14 -5.51
C ARG A 38 -13.89 2.71 -6.73
N ASN A 39 -13.23 2.09 -7.69
CA ASN A 39 -13.86 1.45 -8.84
C ASN A 39 -13.11 0.16 -9.20
N ALA A 40 -13.50 -0.49 -10.31
CA ALA A 40 -12.93 -1.77 -10.72
C ALA A 40 -11.42 -1.71 -11.07
N THR A 41 -10.91 -0.55 -11.51
CA THR A 41 -9.56 -0.38 -12.04
C THR A 41 -8.62 0.38 -11.10
N GLY A 42 -9.15 1.04 -10.07
CA GLY A 42 -8.34 1.77 -9.11
C GLY A 42 -9.15 2.51 -8.06
N LEU A 43 -8.45 3.34 -7.30
CA LEU A 43 -9.03 4.23 -6.31
C LEU A 43 -8.38 5.60 -6.33
N GLU A 44 -9.10 6.57 -5.77
CA GLU A 44 -8.64 7.94 -5.58
C GLU A 44 -8.47 8.20 -4.09
N VAL A 45 -7.33 8.79 -3.73
CA VAL A 45 -7.00 9.23 -2.38
C VAL A 45 -6.94 10.74 -2.33
N ARG A 46 -7.62 11.35 -1.37
CA ARG A 46 -7.48 12.76 -1.03
C ARG A 46 -6.51 12.93 0.14
N THR A 47 -5.42 13.63 -0.12
CA THR A 47 -4.39 13.96 0.87
C THR A 47 -4.84 15.09 1.79
N ASN A 48 -4.21 15.21 2.97
CA ASN A 48 -4.41 16.36 3.87
C ASN A 48 -4.11 17.73 3.24
N LYS A 49 -3.32 17.78 2.16
CA LYS A 49 -3.03 19.00 1.39
C LYS A 49 -4.06 19.29 0.29
N GLY A 50 -5.14 18.51 0.21
CA GLY A 50 -6.19 18.68 -0.82
C GLY A 50 -5.86 18.04 -2.18
N ASN A 51 -4.64 17.54 -2.39
CA ASN A 51 -4.28 16.85 -3.62
C ASN A 51 -5.01 15.51 -3.74
N THR A 52 -5.35 15.15 -4.98
CA THR A 52 -5.91 13.83 -5.33
C THR A 52 -4.82 12.96 -5.94
N VAL A 53 -4.63 11.76 -5.41
CA VAL A 53 -3.70 10.75 -5.90
C VAL A 53 -4.51 9.57 -6.45
N ARG A 54 -4.25 9.19 -7.70
CA ARG A 54 -4.85 8.00 -8.30
C ARG A 54 -3.94 6.80 -8.11
N ILE A 55 -4.52 5.70 -7.64
CA ILE A 55 -3.82 4.45 -7.39
C ILE A 55 -4.55 3.35 -8.15
N ARG A 56 -3.84 2.73 -9.09
CA ARG A 56 -4.29 1.61 -9.89
C ARG A 56 -4.41 0.37 -9.03
N ARG A 57 -5.41 -0.45 -9.33
CA ARG A 57 -5.64 -1.75 -8.68
C ARG A 57 -4.41 -2.66 -8.83
N GLU A 58 -3.77 -2.59 -9.97
CA GLU A 58 -2.55 -3.33 -10.31
C GLU A 58 -1.38 -2.99 -9.36
N ALA A 59 -1.32 -1.78 -8.82
CA ALA A 59 -0.30 -1.39 -7.85
C ALA A 59 -0.44 -2.15 -6.53
N PHE A 60 -1.67 -2.42 -6.08
CA PHE A 60 -1.92 -3.28 -4.91
C PHE A 60 -1.48 -4.71 -5.18
N CYS A 61 -1.86 -5.26 -6.34
CA CYS A 61 -1.45 -6.60 -6.76
C CYS A 61 0.08 -6.74 -6.82
N ALA A 62 0.78 -5.74 -7.35
CA ALA A 62 2.24 -5.75 -7.47
C ALA A 62 2.92 -5.76 -6.09
N VAL A 63 2.41 -4.99 -5.12
CA VAL A 63 2.92 -4.98 -3.75
C VAL A 63 2.73 -6.32 -3.07
N LEU A 64 1.52 -6.88 -3.13
CA LEU A 64 1.21 -8.17 -2.51
C LEU A 64 2.02 -9.31 -3.14
N ARG A 65 2.13 -9.31 -4.48
CA ARG A 65 2.94 -10.27 -5.23
C ARG A 65 4.40 -10.21 -4.79
N HIS A 66 4.98 -9.02 -4.68
CA HIS A 66 6.36 -8.87 -4.26
C HIS A 66 6.59 -9.41 -2.83
N LEU A 67 5.71 -9.07 -1.89
CA LEU A 67 5.82 -9.60 -0.53
C LEU A 67 5.72 -11.13 -0.48
N ALA A 68 4.83 -11.72 -1.29
CA ALA A 68 4.64 -13.16 -1.34
C ALA A 68 5.83 -13.90 -1.98
N GLN A 69 6.32 -13.41 -3.13
CA GLN A 69 7.42 -14.00 -3.89
C GLN A 69 8.74 -13.97 -3.10
N GLU A 70 9.00 -12.88 -2.37
CA GLU A 70 10.22 -12.72 -1.58
C GLU A 70 10.11 -13.29 -0.15
N HIS A 71 8.98 -13.92 0.16
CA HIS A 71 8.68 -14.52 1.45
C HIS A 71 8.78 -13.53 2.64
N HIS A 72 8.21 -12.35 2.47
CA HIS A 72 8.15 -11.33 3.52
C HIS A 72 6.99 -11.57 4.49
N GLY A 73 7.25 -12.37 5.53
CA GLY A 73 6.39 -12.53 6.72
C GLY A 73 6.91 -11.79 7.94
N LEU A 74 6.25 -11.94 9.10
CA LEU A 74 6.62 -11.28 10.36
C LEU A 74 8.10 -11.47 10.75
N GLU A 75 8.63 -12.69 10.56
CA GLU A 75 10.03 -13.03 10.84
C GLU A 75 11.03 -12.46 9.83
N ARG A 76 10.56 -12.03 8.65
CA ARG A 76 11.39 -11.50 7.56
C ARG A 76 10.75 -10.26 6.92
N PRO A 77 10.59 -9.17 7.68
CA PRO A 77 9.86 -8.01 7.21
C PRO A 77 10.61 -7.28 6.08
N CYS A 78 9.87 -6.78 5.10
CA CYS A 78 10.39 -6.00 3.98
C CYS A 78 10.64 -4.55 4.40
N VAL A 79 11.76 -3.98 3.97
CA VAL A 79 12.04 -2.54 4.14
C VAL A 79 11.30 -1.75 3.06
N VAL A 80 10.43 -0.83 3.46
CA VAL A 80 9.57 -0.05 2.54
C VAL A 80 10.36 1.02 1.79
N ALA A 81 11.37 1.62 2.44
CA ALA A 81 12.24 2.69 1.91
C ALA A 81 11.56 3.60 0.87
N SER A 82 10.52 4.32 1.28
CA SER A 82 9.72 5.18 0.41
C SER A 82 10.48 6.48 0.06
N SER A 83 11.44 6.39 -0.86
CA SER A 83 12.12 7.54 -1.46
C SER A 83 11.61 7.77 -2.88
N TYR A 84 11.52 9.04 -3.27
CA TYR A 84 11.17 9.41 -4.64
C TYR A 84 12.32 9.10 -5.62
N ASP A 85 13.56 9.37 -5.20
CA ASP A 85 14.76 9.24 -6.02
C ASP A 85 15.32 7.80 -6.05
N VAL A 86 15.21 7.09 -4.91
CA VAL A 86 15.72 5.72 -4.76
C VAL A 86 14.70 4.87 -4.00
N PRO A 87 13.54 4.55 -4.60
CA PRO A 87 12.53 3.74 -3.94
C PRO A 87 13.09 2.34 -3.61
N GLY A 88 12.79 1.83 -2.42
CA GLY A 88 12.97 0.40 -2.12
C GLY A 88 12.14 -0.47 -3.07
N PHE A 89 12.44 -1.77 -3.13
CA PHE A 89 11.82 -2.69 -4.08
C PHE A 89 10.28 -2.63 -4.08
N LEU A 90 9.66 -2.54 -2.91
CA LEU A 90 8.20 -2.37 -2.78
C LEU A 90 7.69 -1.07 -3.44
N GLY A 91 8.35 0.04 -3.14
CA GLY A 91 8.01 1.34 -3.71
C GLY A 91 8.19 1.38 -5.22
N PHE A 92 9.23 0.72 -5.73
CA PHE A 92 9.50 0.59 -7.15
C PHE A 92 8.45 -0.27 -7.86
N ALA A 93 8.10 -1.43 -7.30
CA ALA A 93 7.05 -2.30 -7.84
C ALA A 93 5.70 -1.58 -7.91
N ALA A 94 5.32 -0.87 -6.83
CA ALA A 94 4.10 -0.08 -6.79
C ALA A 94 4.10 1.07 -7.82
N LYS A 95 5.23 1.77 -7.95
CA LYS A 95 5.41 2.87 -8.91
C LYS A 95 5.26 2.39 -10.35
N GLN A 96 5.94 1.31 -10.73
CA GLN A 96 5.85 0.76 -12.09
C GLN A 96 4.42 0.32 -12.44
N ALA A 97 3.74 -0.35 -11.50
CA ALA A 97 2.36 -0.78 -11.68
C ALA A 97 1.32 0.37 -11.62
N ASN A 98 1.77 1.59 -11.31
CA ASN A 98 0.94 2.80 -11.27
C ASN A 98 1.38 3.84 -12.31
N ASP A 99 1.72 3.40 -13.53
CA ASP A 99 2.14 4.25 -14.65
C ASP A 99 3.34 5.15 -14.34
N ASN A 100 4.26 4.68 -13.49
CA ASN A 100 5.41 5.43 -13.00
C ASN A 100 5.07 6.70 -12.21
N ALA A 101 3.82 6.86 -11.75
CA ALA A 101 3.42 7.96 -10.90
C ALA A 101 4.16 7.94 -9.55
N ALA A 102 4.28 9.12 -8.92
CA ALA A 102 5.03 9.29 -7.68
C ALA A 102 4.56 8.35 -6.55
N VAL A 103 5.49 8.03 -5.63
CA VAL A 103 5.42 7.14 -4.46
C VAL A 103 4.00 6.91 -3.91
N VAL A 104 3.28 5.91 -4.45
CA VAL A 104 1.94 5.50 -3.99
C VAL A 104 1.98 4.49 -2.84
N ILE A 105 3.15 3.90 -2.57
CA ILE A 105 3.30 2.87 -1.53
C ILE A 105 2.94 3.36 -0.13
N THR A 106 3.11 4.65 0.12
CA THR A 106 2.75 5.33 1.38
C THR A 106 1.26 5.35 1.67
N TYR A 107 0.41 5.14 0.65
CA TYR A 107 -1.05 5.02 0.77
C TYR A 107 -1.51 3.56 0.67
N ILE A 108 -0.86 2.75 -0.17
CA ILE A 108 -1.20 1.34 -0.35
C ILE A 108 -1.05 0.57 0.97
N LEU A 109 0.07 0.73 1.68
CA LEU A 109 0.32 -0.05 2.88
C LEU A 109 -0.71 0.20 4.00
N PRO A 110 -1.05 1.44 4.38
CA PRO A 110 -2.11 1.65 5.38
C PRO A 110 -3.48 1.12 4.96
N ILE A 111 -3.83 1.13 3.67
CA ILE A 111 -5.08 0.52 3.18
C ILE A 111 -5.04 -1.00 3.37
N LEU A 112 -3.93 -1.65 3.04
CA LEU A 112 -3.75 -3.09 3.26
C LEU A 112 -3.72 -3.46 4.75
N GLN A 113 -3.13 -2.60 5.59
CA GLN A 113 -3.10 -2.79 7.04
C GLN A 113 -4.50 -2.69 7.65
N ASP A 114 -5.31 -1.73 7.19
CA ASP A 114 -6.70 -1.55 7.63
C ASP A 114 -7.56 -2.78 7.31
N ALA A 115 -7.25 -3.48 6.21
CA ALA A 115 -7.88 -4.74 5.82
C ALA A 115 -7.28 -5.98 6.53
N GLY A 116 -6.28 -5.82 7.39
CA GLY A 116 -5.64 -6.93 8.09
C GLY A 116 -4.76 -7.84 7.21
N ILE A 117 -4.30 -7.33 6.06
CA ILE A 117 -3.49 -8.11 5.09
C ILE A 117 -1.99 -7.98 5.37
N VAL A 118 -1.55 -6.82 5.85
CA VAL A 118 -0.14 -6.55 6.15
C VAL A 118 0.05 -5.96 7.54
N GLY A 119 1.17 -6.32 8.17
CA GLY A 119 1.69 -5.59 9.30
C GLY A 119 2.59 -4.44 8.84
N ILE A 120 2.67 -3.38 9.64
CA ILE A 120 3.58 -2.25 9.39
C ILE A 120 4.25 -1.85 10.70
N ASP A 121 5.58 -1.75 10.68
CA ASP A 121 6.33 -0.96 11.66
C ASP A 121 6.75 0.37 11.04
N GLY A 122 6.21 1.45 11.59
CA GLY A 122 6.52 2.82 11.18
C GLY A 122 7.81 3.41 11.75
N ASN A 123 8.61 2.63 12.48
CA ASN A 123 9.95 3.03 12.90
C ASN A 123 10.88 3.07 11.69
N ARG A 124 11.79 4.06 11.62
CA ARG A 124 12.68 4.18 10.46
C ARG A 124 13.88 3.22 10.56
N PRO A 125 14.23 2.50 9.48
CA PRO A 125 13.51 2.45 8.20
C PRO A 125 12.19 1.66 8.31
N ASN A 126 11.10 2.19 7.76
CA ASN A 126 9.77 1.58 7.84
C ASN A 126 9.79 0.15 7.29
N ARG A 127 9.06 -0.75 7.94
CA ARG A 127 8.98 -2.16 7.58
C ARG A 127 7.55 -2.64 7.39
N THR A 128 7.35 -3.62 6.53
CA THR A 128 6.03 -4.25 6.31
C THR A 128 6.18 -5.74 6.00
N TRP A 129 5.14 -6.52 6.27
CA TRP A 129 5.13 -7.96 6.04
C TRP A 129 3.70 -8.45 5.80
N LEU A 130 3.54 -9.59 5.13
CA LEU A 130 2.27 -10.29 5.03
C LEU A 130 1.90 -10.93 6.37
N LEU A 131 0.63 -10.82 6.75
CA LEU A 131 0.03 -11.47 7.93
C LEU A 131 -0.45 -12.89 7.61
#